data_AF-A0A344V5A2-F1
#
_entry.id   AF-A0A344V5A2-F1
#
_cell.length_a   1.000
_cell.length_b   1.000
_cell.length_c   1.000
_cell.angle_alpha   90.00
_cell.angle_beta   90.00
_cell.angle_gamma   90.00
#
_symmetry.space_group_name_H-M   'P 1'
#
loop_
_entity.id
_entity.type
_entity.pdbx_description
1 polymer ?
#
loop_
_entity_poly.entity_id
_entity_poly.type
_entity_poly.pdbx_seq_one_letter_code
_entity_poly.pdbx_strand_id
1 'polypeptide(L)'
;MLMSVFHNWLLEIACENYFVYIKRLSANDTGATGGHQVGLYIPSGIVEKLFPSINHTRELNPSVFLTAHVSSHDCPDSEARAIYYNSRHFGKTRNEKRITRWGRGSPLQDPENTGALTLLAFKLDEQGGDCKEVNIWVCASTDEEDVIETAIGEVIPGALISGPAGQILGGLCSGQSRSFRRFAAGVRWSPARSPSMP
;
A
#
# COMPACT_ATOMS: atom_id res chain seq x y z
N MET A 1 21.04 15.80 15.92
CA MET A 1 19.63 15.40 15.87
C MET A 1 19.62 13.89 15.73
N LEU A 2 19.16 13.14 16.73
CA LEU A 2 19.03 11.68 16.59
C LEU A 2 17.96 11.42 15.53
N MET A 3 18.32 10.76 14.43
CA MET A 3 17.34 10.31 13.45
C MET A 3 16.47 9.23 14.10
N SER A 4 15.15 9.34 13.99
CA SER A 4 14.23 8.33 14.54
C SER A 4 14.42 6.98 13.84
N VAL A 5 14.05 5.88 14.50
CA VAL A 5 14.11 4.52 13.91
C VAL A 5 13.36 4.49 12.59
N PHE A 6 12.20 5.15 12.53
CA PHE A 6 11.40 5.27 11.31
C PHE A 6 12.16 5.98 10.18
N HIS A 7 12.84 7.08 10.48
CA HIS A 7 13.60 7.82 9.46
C HIS A 7 14.72 6.95 8.86
N ASN A 8 15.44 6.20 9.68
CA ASN A 8 16.48 5.29 9.19
C ASN A 8 15.89 4.17 8.32
N TRP A 9 14.75 3.60 8.75
CA TRP A 9 14.04 2.59 7.97
C TRP A 9 13.61 3.14 6.60
N LEU A 10 13.08 4.36 6.53
CA LEU A 10 12.72 4.98 5.25
C LEU A 10 13.92 5.15 4.32
N LEU A 11 15.10 5.52 4.85
CA LEU A 11 16.32 5.65 4.06
C LEU A 11 16.80 4.29 3.53
N GLU A 12 16.73 3.24 4.35
CA GLU A 12 17.06 1.87 3.94
C GLU A 12 16.17 1.41 2.80
N ILE A 13 14.84 1.50 2.99
CA ILE A 13 13.86 1.12 1.97
C ILE A 13 14.05 1.94 0.68
N ALA A 14 14.36 3.24 0.78
CA ALA A 14 14.55 4.10 -0.38
C ALA A 14 15.79 3.75 -1.22
N CYS A 15 16.84 3.20 -0.61
CA CYS A 15 18.10 2.86 -1.27
C CYS A 15 18.12 1.44 -1.86
N GLU A 16 17.22 0.58 -1.42
CA GLU A 16 17.14 -0.82 -1.85
C GLU A 16 16.08 -1.07 -2.93
N ASN A 17 16.06 -2.29 -3.49
CA ASN A 17 15.15 -2.69 -4.56
C ASN A 17 13.75 -3.05 -4.03
N TYR A 18 13.09 -2.08 -3.39
CA TYR A 18 11.72 -2.21 -2.89
C TYR A 18 10.69 -1.58 -3.82
N PHE A 19 9.51 -2.17 -3.81
CA PHE A 19 8.28 -1.55 -4.29
C PHE A 19 7.40 -1.21 -3.09
N VAL A 20 7.08 0.06 -2.92
CA VAL A 20 6.34 0.55 -1.76
C VAL A 20 4.87 0.70 -2.11
N TYR A 21 4.01 0.34 -1.16
CA TYR A 21 2.58 0.62 -1.15
C TYR A 21 2.21 1.33 0.15
N ILE A 22 1.63 2.52 0.03
CA ILE A 22 1.28 3.40 1.15
C ILE A 22 -0.22 3.64 1.12
N LYS A 23 -0.86 3.49 2.28
CA LYS A 23 -2.28 3.79 2.50
C LYS A 23 -2.54 4.08 3.96
N ARG A 24 -3.66 4.71 4.27
CA ARG A 24 -4.26 4.64 5.62
C ARG A 24 -5.09 3.36 5.76
N LEU A 25 -4.98 2.68 6.90
CA LEU A 25 -5.73 1.45 7.16
C LEU A 25 -7.23 1.75 7.25
N SER A 26 -8.05 1.00 6.53
CA SER A 26 -9.50 1.07 6.66
C SER A 26 -10.00 0.13 7.76
N ALA A 27 -11.21 0.36 8.26
CA ALA A 27 -11.85 -0.53 9.24
C ALA A 27 -11.97 -1.99 8.77
N ASN A 28 -11.98 -2.24 7.45
CA ASN A 28 -11.96 -3.58 6.90
C ASN A 28 -10.56 -4.22 6.91
N ASP A 29 -9.51 -3.41 6.79
CA ASP A 29 -8.14 -3.94 6.82
C ASP A 29 -7.81 -4.44 8.24
N THR A 30 -8.15 -3.63 9.25
CA THR A 30 -7.91 -3.92 10.68
C THR A 30 -8.87 -4.93 11.29
N GLY A 31 -9.99 -5.22 10.61
CA GLY A 31 -11.05 -6.07 11.15
C GLY A 31 -11.99 -5.38 12.15
N ALA A 32 -11.89 -4.05 12.31
CA ALA A 32 -12.78 -3.25 13.14
C ALA A 32 -14.27 -3.39 12.75
N THR A 33 -14.58 -3.77 11.50
CA THR A 33 -15.96 -4.04 11.07
C THR A 33 -16.55 -5.35 11.60
N GLY A 34 -15.75 -6.19 12.29
CA GLY A 34 -16.19 -7.50 12.80
C GLY A 34 -16.46 -8.54 11.70
N GLY A 35 -16.16 -8.20 10.44
CA GLY A 35 -16.31 -9.09 9.30
C GLY A 35 -15.25 -10.18 9.27
N HIS A 36 -15.64 -11.38 8.84
CA HIS A 36 -14.73 -12.53 8.71
C HIS A 36 -13.62 -12.35 7.65
N GLN A 37 -13.74 -11.33 6.78
CA GLN A 37 -12.79 -11.04 5.71
C GLN A 37 -11.72 -10.04 6.14
N VAL A 38 -10.89 -10.45 7.10
CA VAL A 38 -9.70 -9.69 7.49
C VAL A 38 -8.60 -9.87 6.45
N GLY A 39 -8.12 -8.77 5.88
CA GLY A 39 -7.11 -8.82 4.82
C GLY A 39 -6.98 -7.49 4.08
N LEU A 40 -5.73 -7.09 3.87
CA LEU A 40 -5.39 -5.79 3.31
C LEU A 40 -5.67 -5.79 1.80
N TYR A 41 -6.48 -4.83 1.35
CA TYR A 41 -6.78 -4.68 -0.08
C TYR A 41 -5.56 -4.19 -0.85
N ILE A 42 -5.24 -4.85 -1.96
CA ILE A 42 -4.15 -4.46 -2.87
C ILE A 42 -4.70 -4.25 -4.29
N PRO A 43 -4.44 -3.08 -4.91
CA PRO A 43 -4.73 -2.82 -6.31
C PRO A 43 -4.23 -3.91 -7.25
N SER A 44 -5.03 -4.23 -8.27
CA SER A 44 -4.67 -5.29 -9.24
C SER A 44 -3.28 -5.05 -9.85
N GLY A 45 -2.98 -3.84 -10.33
CA GLY A 45 -1.70 -3.54 -10.97
C GLY A 45 -0.46 -3.74 -10.07
N ILE A 46 -0.62 -3.64 -8.74
CA ILE A 46 0.46 -3.96 -7.80
C ILE A 46 0.68 -5.48 -7.76
N VAL A 47 -0.39 -6.26 -7.71
CA VAL A 47 -0.31 -7.73 -7.66
C VAL A 47 0.25 -8.31 -8.95
N GLU A 48 -0.06 -7.73 -10.12
CA GLU A 48 0.52 -8.17 -11.39
C GLU A 48 2.05 -8.08 -11.39
N LYS A 49 2.59 -7.06 -10.70
CA LYS A 49 4.03 -6.84 -10.57
C LYS A 49 4.65 -7.69 -9.48
N LEU A 50 3.98 -7.83 -8.33
CA LEU A 50 4.55 -8.48 -7.14
C LEU A 50 4.31 -9.98 -7.07
N PHE A 51 3.20 -10.47 -7.63
CA PHE A 51 2.80 -11.88 -7.55
C PHE A 51 2.28 -12.34 -8.92
N PRO A 52 3.13 -12.33 -9.97
CA PRO A 52 2.72 -12.72 -11.31
C PRO A 52 2.15 -14.15 -11.36
N SER A 53 2.57 -15.06 -10.47
CA SER A 53 2.10 -16.45 -10.49
C SER A 53 0.61 -16.59 -10.20
N ILE A 54 0.03 -15.69 -9.40
CA ILE A 54 -1.38 -15.77 -9.00
C ILE A 54 -2.29 -14.95 -9.92
N ASN A 55 -1.73 -14.16 -10.85
CA ASN A 55 -2.50 -13.30 -11.73
C ASN A 55 -3.11 -14.07 -12.93
N HIS A 56 -3.94 -15.06 -12.63
CA HIS A 56 -4.64 -15.85 -13.64
C HIS A 56 -6.01 -16.35 -13.18
N THR A 57 -6.74 -16.93 -14.13
CA THR A 57 -8.10 -17.47 -13.92
C THR A 57 -8.19 -18.97 -14.24
N ARG A 58 -7.04 -19.67 -14.30
CA ARG A 58 -6.98 -21.13 -14.57
C ARG A 58 -7.57 -21.98 -13.45
N GLU A 59 -7.51 -21.48 -12.22
CA GLU A 59 -8.06 -22.14 -11.03
C GLU A 59 -8.74 -21.11 -10.12
N LEU A 60 -9.57 -21.60 -9.20
CA LEU A 60 -10.29 -20.77 -8.24
C LEU A 60 -9.36 -20.35 -7.10
N ASN A 61 -9.27 -19.04 -6.87
CA ASN A 61 -8.54 -18.41 -5.76
C ASN A 61 -7.04 -18.78 -5.69
N PRO A 62 -6.24 -18.60 -6.76
CA PRO A 62 -4.81 -18.84 -6.72
C PRO A 62 -4.14 -17.95 -5.68
N SER A 63 -3.09 -18.47 -5.04
CA SER A 63 -2.41 -17.79 -3.94
C SER A 63 -0.95 -18.22 -3.80
N VAL A 64 -0.14 -17.35 -3.22
CA VAL A 64 1.26 -17.59 -2.86
C VAL A 64 1.54 -17.04 -1.45
N PHE A 65 2.54 -17.61 -0.79
CA PHE A 65 2.99 -17.17 0.53
C PHE A 65 4.16 -16.20 0.42
N LEU A 66 4.26 -15.30 1.40
CA LEU A 66 5.38 -14.39 1.57
C LEU A 66 5.64 -14.18 3.07
N THR A 67 6.89 -13.95 3.42
CA THR A 67 7.28 -13.55 4.77
C THR A 67 6.87 -12.10 5.01
N ALA A 68 6.11 -11.85 6.06
CA ALA A 68 5.76 -10.51 6.52
C ALA A 68 6.57 -10.19 7.78
N HIS A 69 7.46 -9.22 7.64
CA HIS A 69 8.24 -8.64 8.73
C HIS A 69 7.67 -7.27 9.09
N VAL A 70 7.46 -7.02 10.39
CA VAL A 70 6.92 -5.76 10.87
C VAL A 70 8.03 -5.02 11.61
N SER A 71 8.50 -3.91 11.05
CA SER A 71 9.59 -3.11 11.62
C SER A 71 9.12 -2.07 12.63
N SER A 72 7.85 -1.68 12.56
CA SER A 72 7.24 -0.67 13.45
C SER A 72 6.88 -1.17 14.86
N HIS A 73 6.70 -2.48 15.03
CA HIS A 73 6.22 -3.10 16.26
C HIS A 73 7.04 -4.34 16.55
N ASP A 74 7.31 -4.62 17.83
CA ASP A 74 7.95 -5.87 18.24
C ASP A 74 6.96 -7.03 18.11
N CYS A 75 6.93 -7.66 16.94
CA CYS A 75 6.13 -8.85 16.69
C CYS A 75 6.89 -9.83 15.78
N PRO A 76 6.67 -11.14 15.95
CA PRO A 76 7.37 -12.14 15.17
C PRO A 76 6.96 -12.09 13.69
N ASP A 77 7.89 -12.45 12.83
CA ASP A 77 7.61 -12.68 11.42
C ASP A 77 6.47 -13.70 11.25
N SER A 78 5.67 -13.48 10.21
CA SER A 78 4.56 -14.35 9.87
C SER A 78 4.56 -14.73 8.40
N GLU A 79 3.94 -15.87 8.09
CA GLU A 79 3.72 -16.28 6.70
C GLU A 79 2.38 -15.73 6.21
N ALA A 80 2.44 -14.56 5.58
CA ALA A 80 1.31 -13.93 4.95
C ALA A 80 0.97 -14.63 3.63
N ARG A 81 -0.27 -14.45 3.16
CA ARG A 81 -0.78 -15.08 1.93
C ARG A 81 -1.37 -14.04 0.99
N ALA A 82 -0.73 -13.85 -0.16
CA ALA A 82 -1.29 -13.14 -1.29
C ALA A 82 -2.28 -14.04 -2.04
N ILE A 83 -3.50 -13.55 -2.26
CA ILE A 83 -4.59 -14.33 -2.86
C ILE A 83 -5.38 -13.47 -3.84
N TYR A 84 -5.70 -14.06 -5.00
CA TYR A 84 -6.62 -13.48 -5.97
C TYR A 84 -8.00 -14.13 -5.86
N TYR A 85 -8.94 -13.46 -5.19
CA TYR A 85 -10.35 -13.87 -5.16
C TYR A 85 -10.98 -13.64 -6.53
N ASN A 86 -10.94 -14.66 -7.38
CA ASN A 86 -11.31 -14.61 -8.80
C ASN A 86 -12.63 -15.34 -9.11
N SER A 87 -13.44 -15.59 -8.08
CA SER A 87 -14.67 -16.38 -8.18
C SER A 87 -15.70 -15.88 -9.21
N ARG A 88 -15.59 -14.62 -9.66
CA ARG A 88 -16.35 -14.08 -10.79
C ARG A 88 -16.17 -14.89 -12.08
N HIS A 89 -15.01 -15.48 -12.28
CA HIS A 89 -14.71 -16.36 -13.42
C HIS A 89 -15.26 -17.78 -13.23
N PHE A 90 -15.82 -18.07 -12.06
CA PHE A 90 -16.32 -19.39 -11.65
C PHE A 90 -17.78 -19.31 -11.14
N GLY A 91 -18.58 -18.40 -11.69
CA GLY A 91 -20.02 -18.31 -11.41
C GLY A 91 -20.41 -17.59 -10.11
N LYS A 92 -19.49 -16.85 -9.46
CA LYS A 92 -19.76 -16.02 -8.28
C LYS A 92 -19.45 -14.54 -8.58
N THR A 93 -19.18 -13.72 -7.56
CA THR A 93 -19.09 -12.25 -7.73
C THR A 93 -17.72 -11.63 -7.43
N ARG A 94 -16.83 -12.30 -6.68
CA ARG A 94 -15.56 -11.69 -6.24
C ARG A 94 -14.53 -11.60 -7.37
N ASN A 95 -13.88 -10.45 -7.46
CA ASN A 95 -12.79 -10.16 -8.39
C ASN A 95 -11.81 -9.15 -7.77
N GLU A 96 -11.11 -9.55 -6.70
CA GLU A 96 -10.25 -8.67 -5.91
C GLU A 96 -9.01 -9.42 -5.43
N LYS A 97 -7.95 -8.69 -5.11
CA LYS A 97 -6.71 -9.26 -4.59
C LYS A 97 -6.44 -8.73 -3.19
N ARG A 98 -5.93 -9.61 -2.32
CA ARG A 98 -5.65 -9.29 -0.91
C ARG A 98 -4.39 -9.98 -0.45
N ILE A 99 -3.76 -9.40 0.57
CA ILE A 99 -2.84 -10.14 1.43
C ILE A 99 -3.52 -10.36 2.78
N THR A 100 -3.47 -11.59 3.23
CA THR A 100 -4.14 -12.09 4.44
C THR A 100 -3.12 -12.83 5.31
N ARG A 101 -3.54 -13.29 6.50
CA ARG A 101 -2.70 -14.09 7.41
C ARG A 101 -1.46 -13.34 7.92
N TRP A 102 -1.62 -12.08 8.32
CA TRP A 102 -0.55 -11.26 8.91
C TRP A 102 -0.05 -11.74 10.28
N GLY A 103 -0.63 -12.81 10.82
CA GLY A 103 -0.31 -13.32 12.15
C GLY A 103 -1.18 -12.69 13.24
N ARG A 104 -1.44 -13.48 14.29
CA ARG A 104 -2.18 -13.01 15.46
C ARG A 104 -1.34 -11.96 16.19
N GLY A 105 -1.94 -10.79 16.45
CA GLY A 105 -1.25 -9.68 17.12
C GLY A 105 -0.47 -8.77 16.16
N SER A 106 -0.58 -8.96 14.84
CA SER A 106 -0.05 -8.01 13.87
C SER A 106 -0.75 -6.66 14.00
N PRO A 107 -0.02 -5.52 13.94
CA PRO A 107 -0.64 -4.20 13.95
C PRO A 107 -1.56 -3.97 12.74
N LEU A 108 -1.40 -4.73 11.66
CA LEU A 108 -2.32 -4.70 10.50
C LEU A 108 -3.70 -5.30 10.80
N GLN A 109 -3.83 -6.06 11.89
CA GLN A 109 -5.08 -6.69 12.33
C GLN A 109 -5.54 -6.15 13.70
N ASP A 110 -5.05 -4.99 14.09
CA ASP A 110 -5.47 -4.29 15.30
C ASP A 110 -6.53 -3.22 14.96
N PRO A 111 -7.77 -3.34 15.46
CA PRO A 111 -8.82 -2.33 15.29
C PRO A 111 -8.41 -0.92 15.71
N GLU A 112 -7.52 -0.77 16.71
CA GLU A 112 -7.07 0.54 17.20
C GLU A 112 -6.19 1.27 16.17
N ASN A 113 -5.58 0.56 15.23
CA ASN A 113 -4.79 1.14 14.14
C ASN A 113 -5.64 1.59 12.94
N THR A 114 -6.97 1.62 13.07
CA THR A 114 -7.84 2.10 11.99
C THR A 114 -7.57 3.58 11.69
N GLY A 115 -7.21 3.88 10.45
CA GLY A 115 -6.82 5.22 10.01
C GLY A 115 -5.32 5.50 10.06
N ALA A 116 -4.52 4.65 10.73
CA ALA A 116 -3.08 4.79 10.80
C ALA A 116 -2.45 4.74 9.40
N LEU A 117 -1.48 5.62 9.15
CA LEU A 117 -0.68 5.57 7.94
C LEU A 117 0.21 4.32 7.96
N THR A 118 0.20 3.58 6.86
CA THR A 118 0.92 2.29 6.76
C THR A 118 1.69 2.21 5.44
N LEU A 119 2.92 1.73 5.54
CA LEU A 119 3.82 1.47 4.44
C LEU A 119 4.11 -0.03 4.38
N LEU A 120 3.93 -0.61 3.20
CA LEU A 120 4.35 -1.97 2.86
C LEU A 120 5.45 -1.88 1.80
N ALA A 121 6.66 -2.26 2.15
CA ALA A 121 7.82 -2.31 1.28
C ALA A 121 8.05 -3.76 0.83
N PHE A 122 7.64 -4.07 -0.39
CA PHE A 122 7.79 -5.39 -0.99
C PHE A 122 9.15 -5.52 -1.65
N LYS A 123 9.93 -6.53 -1.23
CA LYS A 123 11.23 -6.79 -1.83
C LYS A 123 11.04 -7.38 -3.22
N LEU A 124 11.54 -6.69 -4.25
CA LEU A 124 11.40 -7.16 -5.62
C LEU A 124 12.35 -8.34 -5.88
N ASP A 125 11.82 -9.38 -6.51
CA ASP A 125 12.61 -10.52 -6.96
C ASP A 125 13.39 -10.15 -8.23
N GLU A 126 14.72 -10.28 -8.19
CA GLU A 126 15.59 -9.88 -9.31
C GLU A 126 15.39 -10.74 -10.56
N GLN A 127 14.81 -11.93 -10.41
CA GLN A 127 14.49 -12.84 -11.51
C GLN A 127 13.07 -12.64 -12.04
N GLY A 128 12.32 -11.66 -11.51
CA GLY A 128 10.94 -11.36 -11.93
C GLY A 128 9.90 -12.37 -11.46
N GLY A 129 10.23 -13.18 -10.45
CA GLY A 129 9.30 -14.09 -9.78
C GLY A 129 8.39 -13.38 -8.78
N ASP A 130 7.66 -14.19 -8.00
CA ASP A 130 6.84 -13.66 -6.92
C ASP A 130 7.71 -13.06 -5.80
N CYS A 131 7.23 -11.96 -5.24
CA CYS A 131 7.75 -11.35 -4.04
C CYS A 131 7.64 -12.32 -2.86
N LYS A 132 8.75 -12.53 -2.17
CA LYS A 132 8.86 -13.49 -1.05
C LYS A 132 8.87 -12.81 0.32
N GLU A 133 9.06 -11.50 0.37
CA GLU A 133 9.27 -10.75 1.60
C GLU A 133 8.64 -9.36 1.53
N VAL A 134 7.93 -8.96 2.58
CA VAL A 134 7.40 -7.60 2.76
C VAL A 134 7.80 -7.06 4.13
N ASN A 135 8.42 -5.88 4.12
CA ASN A 135 8.74 -5.10 5.31
C ASN A 135 7.63 -4.08 5.56
N ILE A 136 7.09 -4.05 6.77
CA ILE A 136 5.86 -3.31 7.11
C ILE A 136 6.15 -2.28 8.19
N TRP A 137 5.68 -1.05 7.95
CA TRP A 137 5.61 -0.01 8.96
C TRP A 137 4.17 0.47 9.12
N VAL A 138 3.60 0.31 10.32
CA VAL A 138 2.34 0.95 10.71
C VAL A 138 2.71 2.10 11.63
N CYS A 139 2.42 3.34 11.24
CA CYS A 139 2.73 4.51 12.05
C CYS A 139 1.97 4.45 13.37
N ALA A 140 2.69 4.55 14.49
CA ALA A 140 2.13 4.45 15.84
C ALA A 140 1.80 5.82 16.45
N SER A 141 2.26 6.92 15.84
CA SER A 141 2.03 8.29 16.29
C SER A 141 1.96 9.26 15.12
N THR A 142 1.34 10.43 15.36
CA THR A 142 1.29 11.53 14.39
C THR A 142 2.69 12.03 14.02
N ASP A 143 3.66 11.97 14.94
CA ASP A 143 5.03 12.37 14.66
C ASP A 143 5.68 11.49 13.57
N GLU A 144 5.37 10.20 13.54
CA GLU A 144 5.82 9.31 12.45
C GLU A 144 5.09 9.63 11.15
N GLU A 145 3.79 9.91 11.20
CA GLU A 145 3.03 10.31 10.02
C GLU A 145 3.59 11.60 9.40
N ASP A 146 3.89 12.60 10.24
CA ASP A 146 4.47 13.88 9.82
C ASP A 146 5.82 13.70 9.09
N VAL A 147 6.66 12.76 9.53
CA VAL A 147 7.96 12.46 8.90
C VAL A 147 7.79 12.03 7.45
N ILE A 148 6.84 11.14 7.17
CA ILE A 148 6.62 10.63 5.82
C ILE A 148 5.79 11.59 4.97
N GLU A 149 4.75 12.21 5.54
CA GLU A 149 3.88 13.15 4.83
C GLU A 149 4.61 14.43 4.45
N THR A 150 5.63 14.85 5.21
CA THR A 150 6.53 15.94 4.81
C THR A 150 7.26 15.64 3.49
N ALA A 151 7.56 14.36 3.21
CA ALA A 151 8.30 13.97 2.01
C ALA A 151 7.42 13.66 0.80
N ILE A 152 6.24 13.06 1.02
CA ILE A 152 5.38 12.57 -0.07
C ILE A 152 4.07 13.36 -0.23
N GLY A 153 3.78 14.27 0.70
CA GLY A 153 2.49 14.93 0.85
C GLY A 153 1.54 14.15 1.76
N GLU A 154 0.47 14.83 2.21
CA GLU A 154 -0.58 14.25 3.05
C GLU A 154 -1.25 13.05 2.37
N VAL A 155 -1.44 11.96 3.11
CA VAL A 155 -2.09 10.74 2.61
C VAL A 155 -3.53 10.70 3.10
N ILE A 156 -4.46 11.07 2.23
CA ILE A 156 -5.89 11.09 2.54
C ILE A 156 -6.43 9.64 2.65
N PRO A 157 -7.35 9.34 3.59
CA PRO A 157 -8.02 8.05 3.66
C PRO A 157 -8.62 7.60 2.31
N GLY A 158 -8.31 6.36 1.91
CA GLY A 158 -8.72 5.80 0.62
C GLY A 158 -7.79 6.11 -0.55
N ALA A 159 -6.83 7.04 -0.39
CA ALA A 159 -5.75 7.22 -1.35
C ALA A 159 -4.79 6.02 -1.31
N LEU A 160 -4.38 5.57 -2.50
CA LEU A 160 -3.48 4.44 -2.68
C LEU A 160 -2.25 4.94 -3.43
N ILE A 161 -1.10 4.99 -2.76
CA ILE A 161 0.17 5.43 -3.35
C ILE A 161 1.04 4.20 -3.52
N SER A 162 1.59 3.98 -4.70
CA SER A 162 2.49 2.86 -4.93
C SER A 162 3.51 3.12 -6.01
N GLY A 163 4.72 2.59 -5.87
CA GLY A 163 5.79 2.73 -6.85
C GLY A 163 7.13 2.21 -6.35
N PRO A 164 8.19 2.29 -7.18
CA PRO A 164 9.56 2.00 -6.74
C PRO A 164 9.95 2.89 -5.56
N ALA A 165 10.60 2.32 -4.54
CA ALA A 165 10.90 3.01 -3.29
C ALA A 165 11.67 4.32 -3.50
N GLY A 166 12.78 4.31 -4.27
CA GLY A 166 13.55 5.52 -4.58
C GLY A 166 12.72 6.61 -5.29
N GLN A 167 11.68 6.24 -6.04
CA GLN A 167 10.79 7.20 -6.71
C GLN A 167 9.59 7.63 -5.86
N ILE A 168 9.27 6.96 -4.74
CA ILE A 168 8.23 7.41 -3.81
C ILE A 168 8.87 8.13 -2.62
N LEU A 169 9.94 7.59 -2.08
CA LEU A 169 10.64 8.12 -0.92
C LEU A 169 11.80 9.07 -1.26
N GLY A 170 12.18 9.21 -2.53
CA GLY A 170 13.30 10.06 -2.97
C GLY A 170 13.25 11.55 -2.58
N GLY A 171 12.10 12.09 -2.15
CA GLY A 171 12.06 13.42 -1.50
C GLY A 171 12.87 13.48 -0.20
N LEU A 172 13.08 12.33 0.46
CA LEU A 172 13.95 12.16 1.62
C LEU A 172 15.43 12.05 1.23
N CYS A 173 15.74 11.57 0.02
CA CYS A 173 17.10 11.27 -0.41
C CYS A 173 17.79 12.44 -1.14
N SER A 174 17.06 13.44 -1.63
CA SER A 174 17.62 14.62 -2.31
C SER A 174 16.58 15.74 -2.38
N GLY A 175 16.99 17.00 -2.15
CA GLY A 175 16.17 18.20 -2.34
C GLY A 175 15.81 18.47 -3.82
N GLN A 176 15.15 17.52 -4.47
CA GLN A 176 14.59 17.68 -5.81
C GLN A 176 13.07 17.78 -5.72
N SER A 177 12.58 18.98 -6.00
CA SER A 177 11.17 19.27 -6.24
C SER A 177 10.58 18.23 -7.21
N ARG A 178 9.63 17.44 -6.73
CA ARG A 178 8.82 16.60 -7.62
C ARG A 178 7.74 17.43 -8.29
N SER A 179 7.73 17.41 -9.62
CA SER A 179 6.54 17.72 -10.37
C SER A 179 5.55 16.56 -10.22
N PHE A 180 4.50 16.76 -9.43
CA PHE A 180 3.32 15.91 -9.50
C PHE A 180 2.72 16.08 -10.90
N ARG A 181 2.76 15.04 -11.74
CA ARG A 181 1.83 14.97 -12.86
C ARG A 181 0.44 14.74 -12.28
N ARG A 182 -0.28 15.85 -12.04
CA ARG A 182 -1.73 15.82 -11.93
C ARG A 182 -2.26 15.13 -13.19
N PHE A 183 -2.96 14.02 -13.03
CA PHE A 183 -3.86 13.57 -14.09
C PHE A 183 -4.86 14.71 -14.31
N ALA A 184 -4.86 15.26 -15.53
CA ALA A 184 -5.78 16.32 -15.89
C ALA A 184 -7.21 15.77 -15.81
N ALA A 185 -7.97 16.22 -14.81
CA ALA A 185 -9.43 16.16 -14.89
C ALA A 185 -9.84 17.08 -16.05
N GLY A 186 -10.04 16.48 -17.23
CA GLY A 186 -10.54 17.15 -18.40
C GLY A 186 -12.02 17.50 -18.23
N VAL A 187 -12.30 18.58 -17.50
CA VAL A 187 -13.58 19.31 -17.62
C VAL A 187 -13.25 20.78 -17.74
N ARG A 188 -13.28 21.26 -18.98
CA ARG A 188 -13.16 22.67 -19.33
C ARG A 188 -14.44 23.37 -18.90
N TRP A 189 -14.40 24.07 -17.76
CA TRP A 189 -15.45 25.03 -17.42
C TRP A 189 -15.33 26.23 -18.36
N SER A 190 -16.30 26.38 -19.27
CA SER A 190 -16.48 27.61 -20.05
C SER A 190 -17.36 28.57 -19.25
N PRO A 191 -16.94 29.81 -18.98
CA PRO A 191 -17.85 30.81 -18.44
C PRO A 191 -18.88 31.15 -19.52
N ALA A 192 -20.16 31.02 -19.17
CA ALA A 192 -21.27 31.42 -20.04
C ALA A 192 -21.13 32.93 -20.36
N ARG A 193 -21.18 33.26 -21.66
CA ARG A 193 -21.33 34.65 -22.11
C ARG A 193 -22.67 35.16 -21.60
N SER A 194 -22.65 36.26 -20.87
CA SER A 194 -23.82 37.07 -20.55
C SER A 194 -24.55 37.45 -21.85
N PRO A 195 -25.88 37.28 -21.94
CA PRO A 195 -26.63 37.78 -23.07
C PRO A 195 -26.72 39.30 -22.97
N SER A 196 -26.27 40.00 -24.02
CA SER A 196 -26.62 41.39 -24.24
C SER A 196 -28.14 41.48 -24.46
N MET A 197 -28.83 42.19 -23.56
CA MET A 197 -30.21 42.61 -23.75
C MET A 197 -30.27 43.88 -24.62
N PRO A 198 -31.37 44.08 -25.37
CA PRO A 198 -31.53 45.13 -26.39
C PRO A 198 -31.63 46.55 -25.82
#